data_AF-A8UVQ9-F1
#
_entry.id   AF-A8UVQ9-F1
#
_cell.length_a   1.000
_cell.length_b   1.000
_cell.length_c   1.000
_cell.angle_alpha   90.00
_cell.angle_beta   90.00
_cell.angle_gamma   90.00
#
_symmetry.space_group_name_H-M   'P 1'
#
loop_
_entity.id
_entity.type
_entity.pdbx_description
1 polymer ?
#
loop_
_entity_poly.entity_id
_entity_poly.type
_entity_poly.pdbx_seq_one_letter_code
_entity_poly.pdbx_strand_id
1 'polypeptide(L)'
;MHRGLLAYAGLLVALAVAKLFPKIELLPFLYMLTPMFFLSDRELGFKNYRRGLLYGSAFLPLLLLFPPDLSCPAWVLNQLGIATAEEVFFRGFLMGSMGNLPVSFLFSLAHLIHFPTFNSLLVFFPSLIFGYAYLRSGSIIAPILLHFSANLFYHSLVKEFPQLYHLLQRQLTGG
;
A
#
# COMPACT_ATOMS: atom_id res chain seq x y z
N MET A 1 -17.03 12.69 -6.13
CA MET A 1 -17.35 11.35 -5.61
C MET A 1 -17.39 10.27 -6.71
N HIS A 2 -18.15 10.42 -7.80
CA HIS A 2 -18.30 9.37 -8.83
C HIS A 2 -17.00 8.90 -9.51
N ARG A 3 -16.06 9.79 -9.83
CA ARG A 3 -14.81 9.43 -10.53
C ARG A 3 -13.90 8.50 -9.70
N GLY A 4 -13.81 8.70 -8.40
CA GLY A 4 -12.99 7.87 -7.51
C GLY A 4 -13.52 6.45 -7.39
N LEU A 5 -14.85 6.28 -7.24
CA LEU A 5 -15.48 4.97 -7.19
C LEU A 5 -15.35 4.19 -8.51
N LEU A 6 -15.47 4.88 -9.65
CA LEU A 6 -15.26 4.25 -10.97
C LEU A 6 -13.81 3.77 -11.14
N ALA A 7 -12.83 4.58 -10.74
CA ALA A 7 -11.43 4.17 -10.76
C ALA A 7 -11.17 3.00 -9.81
N TYR A 8 -11.75 3.02 -8.62
CA TYR A 8 -11.65 1.90 -7.69
C TYR A 8 -12.28 0.61 -8.25
N ALA A 9 -13.44 0.70 -8.90
CA ALA A 9 -14.04 -0.44 -9.59
C ALA A 9 -13.13 -0.98 -10.71
N GLY A 10 -12.46 -0.09 -11.46
CA GLY A 10 -11.46 -0.48 -12.45
C GLY A 10 -10.25 -1.20 -11.84
N LEU A 11 -9.78 -0.78 -10.65
CA LEU A 11 -8.76 -1.50 -9.90
C LEU A 11 -9.23 -2.91 -9.52
N LEU A 12 -10.48 -3.08 -9.08
CA LEU A 12 -11.01 -4.40 -8.75
C LEU A 12 -11.04 -5.33 -9.97
N VAL A 13 -11.41 -4.81 -11.13
CA VAL A 13 -11.35 -5.55 -12.40
C VAL A 13 -9.91 -5.91 -12.73
N ALA A 14 -8.96 -4.97 -12.63
CA ALA A 14 -7.54 -5.24 -12.87
C ALA A 14 -6.99 -6.34 -11.97
N LEU A 15 -7.35 -6.33 -10.68
CA LEU A 15 -6.98 -7.38 -9.71
C LEU A 15 -7.57 -8.74 -10.07
N ALA A 16 -8.86 -8.79 -10.42
CA ALA A 16 -9.53 -10.02 -10.80
C ALA A 16 -8.93 -10.62 -12.09
N VAL A 17 -8.68 -9.78 -13.09
CA VAL A 17 -8.06 -10.18 -14.36
C VAL A 17 -6.63 -10.70 -14.14
N ALA A 18 -5.81 -10.00 -13.35
CA ALA A 18 -4.46 -10.45 -13.02
C ALA A 18 -4.44 -11.80 -12.29
N LYS A 19 -5.46 -12.08 -11.47
CA LYS A 19 -5.61 -13.37 -10.78
C LYS A 19 -5.97 -14.52 -11.72
N LEU A 20 -6.74 -14.24 -12.78
CA LEU A 20 -7.07 -15.23 -13.81
C LEU A 20 -5.92 -15.46 -14.80
N PHE A 21 -5.08 -14.45 -15.02
CA PHE A 21 -4.00 -14.47 -16.00
C PHE A 21 -2.67 -14.05 -15.34
N PRO A 22 -1.90 -14.99 -14.75
CA PRO A 22 -0.66 -14.67 -14.04
C PRO A 22 0.38 -13.92 -14.87
N LYS A 23 0.37 -14.07 -16.20
CA LYS A 23 1.27 -13.35 -17.13
C LYS A 23 1.10 -11.83 -17.11
N ILE A 24 0.02 -11.31 -16.54
CA ILE A 24 -0.29 -9.87 -16.47
C ILE A 24 -0.43 -9.39 -15.02
N GLU A 25 0.35 -9.97 -14.10
CA GLU A 25 0.40 -9.58 -12.69
C GLU A 25 0.79 -8.11 -12.45
N LEU A 26 1.45 -7.46 -13.43
CA LEU A 26 1.79 -6.03 -13.39
C LEU A 26 0.59 -5.12 -13.66
N LEU A 27 -0.54 -5.64 -14.16
CA LEU A 27 -1.70 -4.83 -14.55
C LEU A 27 -2.24 -3.96 -13.40
N PRO A 28 -2.47 -4.46 -12.17
CA PRO A 28 -2.97 -3.63 -11.07
C PRO A 28 -1.97 -2.54 -10.69
N PHE A 29 -0.67 -2.86 -10.68
CA PHE A 29 0.40 -1.91 -10.43
C PHE A 29 0.38 -0.75 -11.44
N LEU A 30 0.36 -1.06 -12.73
CA LEU A 30 0.29 -0.06 -13.80
C LEU A 30 -1.01 0.75 -13.73
N TYR A 31 -2.12 0.09 -13.40
CA TYR A 31 -3.41 0.75 -13.22
C TYR A 31 -3.36 1.80 -12.10
N MET A 32 -2.74 1.47 -10.96
CA MET A 32 -2.63 2.39 -9.82
C MET A 32 -1.76 3.62 -10.11
N LEU A 33 -0.84 3.53 -11.08
CA LEU A 33 -0.04 4.67 -11.54
C LEU A 33 -0.77 5.56 -12.56
N THR A 34 -1.92 5.15 -13.08
CA THR A 34 -2.68 5.94 -14.06
C THR A 34 -2.96 7.40 -13.66
N PRO A 35 -3.22 7.75 -12.38
CA PRO A 35 -3.43 9.15 -11.99
C PRO A 35 -2.24 10.07 -12.31
N MET A 36 -1.02 9.54 -12.39
CA MET A 36 0.19 10.34 -12.71
C MET A 36 0.18 10.89 -14.14
N PHE A 37 -0.59 10.31 -15.06
CA PHE A 37 -0.70 10.80 -16.43
C PHE A 37 -1.72 11.94 -16.58
N PHE A 38 -2.59 12.13 -15.58
CA PHE A 38 -3.71 13.07 -15.66
C PHE A 38 -3.68 14.16 -14.58
N LEU A 39 -2.94 13.95 -13.49
CA LEU A 39 -2.84 14.87 -12.37
C LEU A 39 -1.40 15.32 -12.18
N SER A 40 -1.22 16.56 -11.75
CA SER A 40 0.11 17.08 -11.44
C SER A 40 0.67 16.47 -10.16
N ASP A 41 1.99 16.44 -10.06
CA ASP A 41 2.74 16.02 -8.86
C ASP A 41 2.21 16.67 -7.58
N ARG A 42 1.87 17.97 -7.65
CA ARG A 42 1.34 18.71 -6.49
C ARG A 42 -0.07 18.28 -6.09
N GLU A 43 -0.92 17.91 -7.04
CA GLU A 43 -2.27 17.39 -6.79
C GLU A 43 -2.21 16.01 -6.13
N LEU A 44 -1.28 15.16 -6.59
CA LEU A 44 -1.01 13.85 -6.00
C LEU A 44 -0.30 13.93 -4.64
N GLY A 45 0.14 15.11 -4.23
CA GLY A 45 0.75 15.32 -2.92
C GLY A 45 2.27 15.18 -2.87
N PHE A 46 2.96 15.17 -4.02
CA PHE A 46 4.43 15.31 -4.11
C PHE A 46 4.85 16.75 -3.82
N LYS A 47 4.70 17.13 -2.54
CA LYS A 47 5.05 18.43 -1.97
C LYS A 47 5.51 18.24 -0.53
N ASN A 48 5.97 19.31 0.10
CA ASN A 48 6.37 19.30 1.51
C ASN A 48 7.38 18.19 1.88
N TYR A 49 8.34 17.90 0.99
CA TYR A 49 9.28 16.77 1.10
C TYR A 49 9.95 16.65 2.47
N ARG A 50 10.37 17.76 3.10
CA ARG A 50 10.98 17.74 4.45
C ARG A 50 10.05 17.15 5.51
N ARG A 51 8.78 17.57 5.52
CA ARG A 51 7.77 16.99 6.42
C ARG A 51 7.46 15.55 6.01
N GLY A 52 7.40 15.27 4.72
CA GLY A 52 7.27 13.92 4.17
C GLY A 52 8.30 12.96 4.75
N LEU A 53 9.59 13.32 4.66
CA LEU A 53 10.70 12.55 5.20
C LEU A 53 10.61 12.42 6.74
N LEU A 54 10.31 13.51 7.46
CA LEU A 54 10.23 13.48 8.93
C LEU A 54 9.15 12.51 9.43
N TYR A 55 7.92 12.63 8.92
CA TYR A 55 6.81 11.75 9.31
C TYR A 55 6.97 10.34 8.74
N GLY A 56 7.49 10.22 7.51
CA GLY A 56 7.76 8.95 6.85
C GLY A 56 8.78 8.08 7.57
N SER A 57 9.75 8.73 8.22
CA SER A 57 10.83 8.05 8.96
C SER A 57 10.40 7.52 10.32
N ALA A 58 9.17 7.82 10.79
CA ALA A 58 8.71 7.44 12.13
C ALA A 58 8.71 5.92 12.37
N PHE A 59 8.58 5.11 11.31
CA PHE A 59 8.57 3.65 11.39
C PHE A 59 9.95 3.00 11.22
N LEU A 60 10.97 3.76 10.78
CA LEU A 60 12.32 3.24 10.57
C LEU A 60 12.95 2.64 11.84
N PRO A 61 12.78 3.21 13.05
CA PRO A 61 13.34 2.62 14.27
C PRO A 61 12.83 1.20 14.55
N LEU A 62 11.62 0.84 14.11
CA LEU A 62 11.09 -0.53 14.29
C LEU A 62 11.85 -1.56 13.46
N LEU A 63 12.44 -1.15 12.32
CA LEU A 63 13.31 -2.02 11.54
C LEU A 63 14.61 -2.39 12.29
N LEU A 64 14.98 -1.67 13.36
CA LEU A 64 16.11 -2.04 14.20
C LEU A 64 15.79 -3.25 15.09
N LEU A 65 14.52 -3.49 15.39
CA LEU A 65 14.08 -4.66 16.17
C LEU A 65 14.12 -5.94 15.33
N PHE A 66 13.75 -5.83 14.05
CA PHE A 66 13.78 -6.92 13.07
C PHE A 66 14.41 -6.41 11.77
N PRO A 67 15.76 -6.45 11.65
CA PRO A 67 16.46 -5.93 10.48
C PRO A 67 16.05 -6.66 9.20
N PRO A 68 15.67 -5.93 8.14
CA PRO A 68 15.31 -6.55 6.88
C PRO A 68 16.50 -7.15 6.16
N ASP A 69 16.23 -8.20 5.41
CA ASP A 69 17.19 -8.79 4.49
C ASP A 69 17.36 -7.88 3.27
N LEU A 70 18.51 -7.21 3.19
CA LEU A 70 18.85 -6.29 2.11
C LEU A 70 19.72 -6.94 1.02
N SER A 71 19.93 -8.26 1.08
CA SER A 71 20.80 -8.99 0.14
C SER A 71 20.29 -8.96 -1.30
N CYS A 72 18.99 -8.75 -1.52
CA CYS A 72 18.37 -8.62 -2.84
C CYS A 72 17.82 -7.19 -3.05
N PRO A 73 18.63 -6.26 -3.61
CA PRO A 73 18.19 -4.89 -3.88
C PRO A 73 16.97 -4.81 -4.80
N ALA A 74 16.83 -5.74 -5.75
CA ALA A 74 15.69 -5.78 -6.66
C ALA A 74 14.36 -5.97 -5.92
N TRP A 75 14.34 -6.85 -4.90
CA TRP A 75 13.17 -7.05 -4.07
C TRP A 75 12.84 -5.81 -3.23
N VAL A 76 13.85 -5.16 -2.66
CA VAL A 76 13.67 -3.92 -1.88
C VAL A 76 13.11 -2.80 -2.77
N LEU A 77 13.65 -2.62 -3.97
CA LEU A 77 13.15 -1.65 -4.94
C LEU A 77 11.71 -1.96 -5.37
N ASN A 78 11.39 -3.25 -5.53
CA ASN A 78 10.02 -3.67 -5.82
C ASN A 78 9.05 -3.29 -4.69
N GLN A 79 9.43 -3.47 -3.41
CA GLN A 79 8.59 -3.04 -2.28
C GLN A 79 8.37 -1.52 -2.25
N LEU A 80 9.39 -0.74 -2.60
CA LEU A 80 9.27 0.71 -2.72
C LEU A 80 8.33 1.10 -3.88
N GLY A 81 8.45 0.40 -5.01
CA GLY A 81 7.56 0.56 -6.16
C GLY A 81 6.10 0.30 -5.78
N ILE A 82 5.81 -0.84 -5.16
CA ILE A 82 4.47 -1.22 -4.71
C ILE A 82 3.90 -0.14 -3.77
N ALA A 83 4.65 0.24 -2.73
CA ALA A 83 4.23 1.29 -1.82
C ALA A 83 3.93 2.60 -2.56
N THR A 84 4.77 2.99 -3.52
CA THR A 84 4.56 4.20 -4.31
C THR A 84 3.28 4.14 -5.13
N ALA A 85 3.05 3.06 -5.89
CA ALA A 85 1.87 2.91 -6.73
C ALA A 85 0.58 2.91 -5.88
N GLU A 86 0.57 2.16 -4.79
CA GLU A 86 -0.57 2.10 -3.89
C GLU A 86 -0.85 3.46 -3.23
N GLU A 87 0.18 4.15 -2.70
CA GLU A 87 -0.04 5.46 -2.08
C GLU A 87 -0.48 6.52 -3.10
N VAL A 88 0.05 6.51 -4.32
CA VAL A 88 -0.39 7.43 -5.40
C VAL A 88 -1.88 7.24 -5.67
N PHE A 89 -2.33 6.00 -5.79
CA PHE A 89 -3.73 5.72 -6.07
C PHE A 89 -4.65 6.01 -4.88
N PHE A 90 -4.33 5.47 -3.70
CA PHE A 90 -5.23 5.56 -2.55
C PHE A 90 -5.15 6.93 -1.85
N ARG A 91 -3.95 7.49 -1.63
CA ARG A 91 -3.77 8.74 -0.86
C ARG A 91 -3.69 9.96 -1.77
N GLY A 92 -2.92 9.86 -2.84
CA GLY A 92 -2.78 10.95 -3.81
C GLY A 92 -4.09 11.23 -4.55
N PHE A 93 -4.77 10.17 -5.00
CA PHE A 93 -5.96 10.29 -5.85
C PHE A 93 -7.29 10.10 -5.10
N LEU A 94 -7.56 8.93 -4.52
CA LEU A 94 -8.90 8.63 -3.94
C LEU A 94 -9.21 9.48 -2.70
N MET A 95 -8.24 9.59 -1.79
CA MET A 95 -8.44 10.23 -0.48
C MET A 95 -8.81 11.69 -0.56
N GLY A 96 -8.35 12.42 -1.59
CA GLY A 96 -8.74 13.81 -1.81
C GLY A 96 -10.25 14.02 -1.94
N SER A 97 -11.00 13.00 -2.37
CA SER A 97 -12.46 13.08 -2.57
C SER A 97 -13.30 12.27 -1.59
N MET A 98 -12.70 11.33 -0.85
CA MET A 98 -13.41 10.39 0.03
C MET A 98 -12.98 10.45 1.50
N GLY A 99 -11.82 11.04 1.80
CA GLY A 99 -11.24 11.06 3.14
C GLY A 99 -10.58 9.73 3.54
N ASN A 100 -9.91 9.75 4.69
CA ASN A 100 -9.03 8.66 5.12
C ASN A 100 -9.78 7.35 5.44
N LEU A 101 -10.88 7.45 6.20
CA LEU A 101 -11.61 6.27 6.68
C LEU A 101 -12.20 5.44 5.52
N PRO A 102 -12.95 6.02 4.55
CA PRO A 102 -13.46 5.25 3.42
C PRO A 102 -12.34 4.67 2.56
N VAL A 103 -11.27 5.44 2.30
CA VAL A 103 -10.13 4.95 1.52
C VAL A 103 -9.41 3.80 2.21
N SER A 104 -9.27 3.84 3.54
CA SER A 104 -8.64 2.75 4.29
C SER A 104 -9.47 1.47 4.23
N PHE A 105 -10.79 1.60 4.26
CA PHE A 105 -11.70 0.48 4.03
C PHE A 105 -11.56 -0.09 2.61
N LEU A 106 -11.61 0.76 1.58
CA LEU A 106 -11.39 0.33 0.19
C LEU A 106 -10.02 -0.33 -0.02
N PHE A 107 -8.96 0.19 0.61
CA PHE A 107 -7.63 -0.40 0.58
C PHE A 107 -7.62 -1.84 1.12
N SER A 108 -8.27 -2.08 2.27
CA SER A 108 -8.41 -3.42 2.84
C SER A 108 -9.25 -4.38 1.98
N LEU A 109 -10.28 -3.87 1.29
CA LEU A 109 -11.09 -4.68 0.37
C LEU A 109 -10.33 -5.11 -0.88
N ALA A 110 -9.51 -4.22 -1.46
CA ALA A 110 -8.61 -4.58 -2.55
C ALA A 110 -7.62 -5.68 -2.13
N HIS A 111 -7.10 -5.60 -0.90
CA HIS A 111 -6.24 -6.61 -0.30
C HIS A 111 -6.94 -7.95 -0.07
N LEU A 112 -8.23 -7.95 0.29
CA LEU A 112 -9.02 -9.18 0.40
C LEU A 112 -9.15 -9.92 -0.94
N ILE A 113 -9.29 -9.18 -2.04
CA ILE A 113 -9.39 -9.77 -3.39
C ILE A 113 -8.04 -10.33 -3.84
N HIS A 114 -6.97 -9.57 -3.62
CA HIS A 114 -5.61 -9.97 -3.96
C HIS A 114 -5.13 -11.15 -3.12
N PHE A 115 -5.29 -11.05 -1.79
CA PHE A 115 -4.94 -12.04 -0.78
C PHE A 115 -6.20 -12.51 -0.01
N PRO A 116 -6.86 -13.60 -0.44
CA PRO A 116 -8.15 -14.05 0.12
C PRO A 116 -7.99 -14.72 1.49
N THR A 117 -7.64 -13.91 2.49
CA THR A 117 -7.46 -14.29 3.91
C THR A 117 -8.20 -13.27 4.76
N PHE A 118 -8.79 -13.65 5.91
CA PHE A 118 -9.41 -12.64 6.79
C PHE A 118 -8.39 -11.63 7.32
N ASN A 119 -7.13 -12.05 7.50
CA ASN A 119 -6.09 -11.17 8.03
C ASN A 119 -5.65 -10.09 7.04
N SER A 120 -5.90 -10.24 5.74
CA SER A 120 -5.63 -9.16 4.79
C SER A 120 -6.52 -7.94 5.05
N LEU A 121 -7.63 -8.08 5.78
CA LEU A 121 -8.41 -6.93 6.25
C LEU A 121 -7.70 -6.13 7.35
N LEU A 122 -6.73 -6.71 8.07
CA LEU A 122 -5.98 -6.00 9.11
C LEU A 122 -5.16 -4.84 8.54
N VAL A 123 -4.86 -4.84 7.24
CA VAL A 123 -4.20 -3.71 6.56
C VAL A 123 -5.03 -2.43 6.60
N PHE A 124 -6.31 -2.50 6.99
CA PHE A 124 -7.13 -1.34 7.35
C PHE A 124 -6.45 -0.43 8.39
N PHE A 125 -5.85 -1.00 9.43
CA PHE A 125 -5.23 -0.23 10.51
C PHE A 125 -3.96 0.53 10.09
N PRO A 126 -2.93 -0.10 9.49
CA PRO A 126 -1.80 0.65 8.97
C PRO A 126 -2.24 1.63 7.87
N SER A 127 -3.27 1.28 7.08
CA SER A 127 -3.80 2.18 6.06
C SER A 127 -4.33 3.50 6.62
N LEU A 128 -5.01 3.46 7.79
CA LEU A 128 -5.44 4.65 8.52
C LEU A 128 -4.25 5.50 8.99
N ILE A 129 -3.17 4.87 9.46
CA ILE A 129 -1.95 5.55 9.90
C ILE A 129 -1.29 6.25 8.72
N PHE A 130 -1.21 5.60 7.56
CA PHE A 130 -0.64 6.20 6.34
C PHE A 130 -1.43 7.44 5.92
N GLY A 131 -2.76 7.36 5.89
CA GLY A 131 -3.59 8.54 5.58
C GLY A 131 -3.49 9.64 6.65
N TYR A 132 -3.36 9.30 7.93
CA TYR A 132 -3.07 10.28 8.98
C TYR A 132 -1.72 10.98 8.74
N ALA A 133 -0.67 10.22 8.44
CA ALA A 133 0.65 10.77 8.14
C ALA A 133 0.62 11.66 6.90
N TYR A 134 -0.16 11.31 5.87
CA TYR A 134 -0.39 12.17 4.72
C TYR A 134 -1.02 13.50 5.11
N LEU A 135 -2.07 13.50 5.94
CA LEU A 135 -2.73 14.72 6.40
C LEU A 135 -1.81 15.61 7.26
N ARG A 136 -1.00 15.02 8.13
CA ARG A 136 -0.10 15.76 9.03
C ARG A 136 1.13 16.33 8.32
N SER A 137 1.72 15.56 7.42
CA SER A 137 2.89 15.99 6.66
C SER A 137 2.52 16.90 5.49
N GLY A 138 1.30 16.74 4.95
CA GLY A 138 0.88 17.32 3.68
C GLY A 138 1.72 16.82 2.49
N SER A 139 2.30 15.62 2.60
CA SER A 139 3.23 15.04 1.65
C SER A 139 2.96 13.55 1.46
N ILE A 140 2.84 13.10 0.21
CA ILE A 140 2.68 11.67 -0.11
C ILE A 140 3.96 10.85 0.18
N ILE A 141 5.10 11.52 0.34
CA ILE A 141 6.36 10.86 0.72
C ILE A 141 6.23 10.21 2.11
N ALA A 142 5.48 10.80 3.03
CA ALA A 142 5.29 10.24 4.37
C ALA A 142 4.63 8.85 4.33
N PRO A 143 3.41 8.68 3.76
CA PRO A 143 2.81 7.36 3.68
C PRO A 143 3.63 6.39 2.79
N ILE A 144 4.30 6.84 1.73
CA ILE A 144 5.14 5.95 0.90
C ILE A 144 6.24 5.30 1.75
N LEU A 145 6.97 6.11 2.54
CA LEU A 145 8.05 5.61 3.38
C LEU A 145 7.52 4.75 4.54
N LEU A 146 6.40 5.12 5.15
CA LEU A 146 5.77 4.30 6.20
C LEU A 146 5.34 2.95 5.66
N HIS A 147 4.68 2.92 4.50
CA HIS A 147 4.20 1.71 3.87
C HIS A 147 5.36 0.82 3.43
N PHE A 148 6.34 1.39 2.73
CA PHE A 148 7.57 0.66 2.38
C PHE A 148 8.25 0.04 3.62
N SER A 149 8.42 0.83 4.69
CA SER A 149 9.01 0.34 5.93
C SER A 149 8.16 -0.74 6.60
N ALA A 150 6.83 -0.60 6.58
CA ALA A 150 5.91 -1.60 7.11
C ALA A 150 6.00 -2.93 6.34
N ASN A 151 6.17 -2.89 5.02
CA ASN A 151 6.35 -4.10 4.20
C ASN A 151 7.66 -4.82 4.56
N LEU A 152 8.76 -4.07 4.68
CA LEU A 152 10.04 -4.63 5.11
C LEU A 152 9.96 -5.23 6.52
N PHE A 153 9.34 -4.51 7.46
CA PHE A 153 9.13 -4.96 8.82
C PHE A 153 8.28 -6.25 8.86
N TYR A 154 7.16 -6.28 8.16
CA TYR A 154 6.27 -7.44 8.09
C TYR A 154 7.00 -8.67 7.55
N HIS A 155 7.76 -8.51 6.47
CA HIS A 155 8.57 -9.60 5.91
C HIS A 155 9.58 -10.14 6.93
N SER A 156 10.28 -9.25 7.63
CA SER A 156 11.30 -9.60 8.63
C SER A 156 10.68 -10.31 9.84
N LEU A 157 9.54 -9.81 10.32
CA LEU A 157 8.79 -10.40 11.43
C LEU A 157 8.31 -11.82 11.10
N VAL A 158 7.78 -12.03 9.90
CA VAL A 158 7.31 -13.34 9.44
C VAL A 158 8.47 -14.31 9.25
N LYS A 159 9.62 -13.84 8.78
CA LYS A 159 10.84 -14.64 8.66
C LYS A 159 11.36 -15.10 10.03
N GLU A 160 11.35 -14.21 11.02
CA GLU A 160 11.76 -14.52 12.40
C GLU A 160 10.79 -15.46 13.11
N PHE A 161 9.48 -15.30 12.86
CA PHE A 161 8.43 -16.12 13.46
C PHE A 161 7.58 -16.83 12.39
N PRO A 162 8.05 -17.93 11.79
CA PRO A 162 7.32 -18.64 10.73
C PRO A 162 5.92 -19.12 11.15
N GLN A 163 5.71 -19.34 12.45
CA GLN A 163 4.39 -19.71 13.01
C GLN A 163 3.33 -18.63 12.70
N LEU A 164 3.73 -17.35 12.74
CA LEU A 164 2.86 -16.22 12.40
C LEU A 164 2.45 -16.26 10.94
N TYR A 165 3.32 -16.75 10.04
CA TYR A 165 2.99 -16.87 8.62
C TYR A 165 1.73 -17.71 8.40
N HIS A 166 1.67 -18.89 9.02
CA HIS A 166 0.54 -19.80 8.88
C HIS A 166 -0.75 -19.21 9.46
N LEU A 167 -0.65 -18.49 10.58
CA LEU A 167 -1.78 -17.79 11.19
C LEU A 167 -2.28 -16.65 10.30
N LEU A 168 -1.36 -15.86 9.74
CA LEU A 168 -1.65 -14.67 8.95
C LEU A 168 -2.12 -15.01 7.52
N GLN A 169 -1.60 -16.07 6.93
CA GLN A 169 -1.93 -16.47 5.55
C GLN A 169 -3.02 -17.54 5.43
N ARG A 170 -3.69 -17.90 6.53
CA ARG A 170 -4.80 -18.86 6.48
C ARG A 170 -5.88 -18.38 5.51
N GLN A 171 -6.02 -19.08 4.40
CA GLN A 171 -6.96 -18.73 3.33
C GLN A 171 -8.41 -18.91 3.78
N LEU A 172 -9.30 -18.08 3.22
CA LEU A 172 -10.74 -18.15 3.44
C LEU A 172 -11.35 -19.44 2.90
N THR A 173 -10.85 -19.88 1.75
CA THR A 173 -11.17 -21.17 1.16
C THR A 173 -10.24 -22.19 1.77
N GLY A 174 -10.64 -22.77 2.90
CA GLY A 174 -9.97 -23.95 3.42
C GLY A 174 -10.01 -25.05 2.37
N GLY A 175 -8.84 -25.44 1.88
CA GLY A 175 -8.58 -26.82 1.49
C GLY A 175 -8.24 -27.61 2.74
#